data_AF-A0AAD2PWG0-F1
#
_entry.id   AF-A0AAD2PWG0-F1
#
_cell.length_a   1.000
_cell.length_b   1.000
_cell.length_c   1.000
_cell.angle_alpha   90.00
_cell.angle_beta   90.00
_cell.angle_gamma   90.00
#
_symmetry.space_group_name_H-M   'P 1'
#
loop_
_entity.id
_entity.type
_entity.pdbx_description
1 polymer ?
#
loop_
_entity_poly.entity_id
_entity_poly.type
_entity_poly.pdbx_seq_one_letter_code
_entity_poly.pdbx_strand_id
1 'polypeptide(L)'
;MDANADTCCLGKNFVIMSYTPRSADVYAYDPALPPTNVPIVSGATAYDCPQSGNTFILIFNEALYYGNRLDHSLINPNQVRKFGIPLWDNPFDEMRNIGIETKPIFVALKAKGTKLLFDLRAPTDQELANRPHIDMTSKVPWNPGTVQLGKVSIVHKDPIDDPRSNEAELRQLDPIMQEMNEWRTVQQTIVDGERFFQQVGRMDDDARFADVPVRPSFVSTERHTKATAEKLSERLGIGLHRARATLRSTLQRGTRSAILPLARRYQADCMFLRPRLKGKFSTDTAYFNHKSIQGNIANQIYFHKSGFYSCHHLSKVDDKQVGPTLKKFIADYGIPEHLTMDGAAVQVGRNTSFIETINRAAINYHISRPYQPEENPAKGGIRELKQRFYRLIVKHAIPERLWNFVLDRVVDTMNITANYSRYSDGRVPLEVITGITPDITEYMDFTIYG
;
A
#
# COMPACT_ATOMS: atom_id res chain seq x y z
N MET A 1 27.99 17.14 -22.48
CA MET A 1 27.90 17.05 -21.00
C MET A 1 28.37 15.68 -20.59
N ASP A 2 29.17 15.60 -19.54
CA ASP A 2 29.64 14.33 -18.99
C ASP A 2 29.59 14.37 -17.46
N ALA A 3 28.70 13.58 -16.88
CA ALA A 3 28.56 13.46 -15.43
C ALA A 3 29.56 12.46 -14.82
N ASN A 4 30.19 11.62 -15.63
CA ASN A 4 31.21 10.68 -15.19
C ASN A 4 32.60 11.34 -15.07
N ALA A 5 32.79 12.49 -15.71
CA ALA A 5 33.99 13.29 -15.53
C ALA A 5 33.90 14.09 -14.22
N ASP A 6 34.92 13.97 -13.37
CA ASP A 6 34.97 14.67 -12.07
C ASP A 6 35.14 16.20 -12.19
N THR A 7 35.63 16.69 -13.33
CA THR A 7 35.91 18.12 -13.59
C THR A 7 35.63 18.45 -15.05
N CYS A 8 35.28 19.70 -15.38
CA CYS A 8 35.17 20.13 -16.77
C CYS A 8 36.50 19.97 -17.52
N CYS A 9 36.44 19.45 -18.74
CA CYS A 9 37.58 19.28 -19.65
C CYS A 9 37.41 20.17 -20.88
N LEU A 10 38.38 21.04 -21.13
CA LEU A 10 38.39 21.98 -22.24
C LEU A 10 39.19 21.41 -23.41
N GLY A 11 38.54 21.27 -24.56
CA GLY A 11 39.17 20.89 -25.83
C GLY A 11 39.42 22.09 -26.75
N LYS A 12 39.49 21.82 -28.06
CA LYS A 12 39.85 22.81 -29.10
C LYS A 12 38.92 24.03 -29.22
N ASN A 13 37.70 23.97 -28.67
CA ASN A 13 36.70 25.03 -28.81
C ASN A 13 36.88 26.16 -27.77
N PHE A 14 37.94 26.12 -26.96
CA PHE A 14 38.18 27.06 -25.86
C PHE A 14 39.45 27.88 -26.07
N VAL A 15 39.37 29.16 -25.70
CA VAL A 15 40.53 30.06 -25.55
C VAL A 15 40.88 30.16 -24.08
N ILE A 16 42.15 30.06 -23.73
CA ILE A 16 42.61 30.13 -22.34
C ILE A 16 42.69 31.60 -21.91
N MET A 17 42.05 31.93 -20.79
CA MET A 17 42.08 33.26 -20.17
C MET A 17 43.22 33.38 -19.17
N SER A 18 43.42 32.34 -18.35
CA SER A 18 44.47 32.32 -17.34
C SER A 18 44.88 30.90 -16.98
N TYR A 19 46.17 30.73 -16.70
CA TYR A 19 46.72 29.50 -16.16
C TYR A 19 46.77 29.57 -14.63
N THR A 20 46.44 28.46 -13.98
CA THR A 20 46.73 28.29 -12.56
C THR A 20 48.06 27.54 -12.40
N PRO A 21 48.79 27.70 -11.30
CA PRO A 21 50.03 26.95 -11.05
C PRO A 21 49.78 25.47 -10.68
N ARG A 22 48.54 24.99 -10.78
CA ARG A 22 48.13 23.64 -10.37
C ARG A 22 47.87 22.77 -11.58
N SER A 23 48.22 21.50 -11.47
CA SER A 23 47.85 20.45 -12.41
C SER A 23 47.13 19.31 -11.69
N ALA A 24 46.40 18.51 -12.44
CA ALA A 24 45.72 17.32 -11.94
C ALA A 24 46.16 16.09 -12.72
N ASP A 25 46.27 14.96 -12.01
CA ASP A 25 46.48 13.65 -12.63
C ASP A 25 45.12 13.06 -12.99
N VAL A 26 44.95 12.78 -14.28
CA VAL A 26 43.70 12.26 -14.83
C VAL A 26 43.88 10.78 -15.11
N TYR A 27 43.01 9.97 -14.49
CA TYR A 27 42.95 8.53 -14.69
C TYR A 27 41.90 8.20 -15.75
N ALA A 28 42.23 7.27 -16.65
CA ALA A 28 41.25 6.74 -17.59
C ALA A 28 40.27 5.80 -16.86
N TYR A 29 39.16 5.48 -17.52
CA TYR A 29 38.23 4.47 -17.02
C TYR A 29 38.89 3.08 -16.90
N ASP A 30 39.81 2.76 -17.81
CA ASP A 30 40.63 1.56 -17.73
C ASP A 30 41.80 1.77 -16.75
N PRO A 31 41.85 1.05 -15.62
CA PRO A 31 42.93 1.17 -14.65
C PRO A 31 44.30 0.74 -15.20
N ALA A 32 44.37 0.08 -16.36
CA ALA A 32 45.61 -0.29 -17.02
C ALA A 32 46.32 0.87 -17.73
N LEU A 33 45.63 1.99 -18.00
CA LEU A 33 46.22 3.15 -18.67
C LEU A 33 46.92 4.09 -17.67
N PRO A 34 48.12 4.61 -17.99
CA PRO A 34 48.86 5.49 -17.10
C PRO A 34 48.13 6.84 -16.95
N PRO A 35 48.21 7.46 -15.75
CA PRO A 35 47.62 8.77 -15.53
C PRO A 35 48.30 9.84 -16.40
N THR A 36 47.50 10.80 -16.88
CA THR A 36 48.00 11.95 -17.63
C THR A 36 47.94 13.20 -16.76
N ASN A 37 49.06 13.89 -16.60
CA ASN A 37 49.08 15.18 -15.91
C ASN A 37 48.59 16.29 -16.84
N VAL A 38 47.56 17.03 -16.41
CA VAL A 38 46.89 18.06 -17.20
C VAL A 38 46.79 19.37 -16.40
N PRO A 39 47.13 20.53 -17.00
CA PRO A 39 47.05 21.81 -16.29
C PRO A 39 45.60 22.25 -16.04
N ILE A 40 45.38 22.91 -14.90
CA ILE A 40 44.09 23.53 -14.55
C ILE A 40 44.12 25.00 -15.02
N VAL A 41 43.10 25.38 -15.79
CA VAL A 41 43.00 26.71 -16.40
C VAL A 41 41.61 27.30 -16.24
N SER A 42 41.50 28.60 -16.51
CA SER A 42 40.22 29.24 -16.82
C SER A 42 40.13 29.47 -18.32
N GLY A 43 39.08 28.96 -18.97
CA GLY A 43 38.90 29.07 -20.41
C GLY A 43 37.55 29.67 -20.80
N ALA A 44 37.52 30.35 -21.93
CA ALA A 44 36.35 30.99 -22.50
C ALA A 44 35.91 30.30 -23.81
N THR A 45 34.61 30.16 -24.01
CA THR A 45 33.99 29.68 -25.25
C THR A 45 32.87 30.61 -25.68
N ALA A 46 32.63 30.77 -26.98
CA ALA A 46 31.48 31.49 -27.50
C ALA A 46 30.27 30.56 -27.64
N TYR A 47 29.12 31.06 -27.21
CA TYR A 47 27.80 30.46 -27.42
C TYR A 47 26.91 31.44 -28.18
N ASP A 48 26.43 31.02 -29.35
CA ASP A 48 25.50 31.79 -30.17
C ASP A 48 24.07 31.38 -29.81
N CYS A 49 23.34 32.28 -29.16
CA CYS A 49 21.99 31.99 -28.67
C CYS A 49 20.97 31.99 -29.83
N PRO A 50 20.31 30.86 -30.15
CA PRO A 50 19.38 30.79 -31.28
C PRO A 50 18.14 31.67 -31.13
N GLN A 51 17.76 31.97 -29.87
CA GLN A 51 16.54 32.72 -29.55
C GLN A 51 16.75 34.23 -29.66
N SER A 52 17.94 34.73 -29.30
CA SER A 52 18.25 36.17 -29.30
C SER A 52 19.15 36.62 -30.46
N GLY A 53 19.83 35.68 -31.14
CA GLY A 53 20.83 35.98 -32.16
C GLY A 53 22.13 36.58 -31.62
N ASN A 54 22.26 36.72 -30.29
CA ASN A 54 23.43 37.30 -29.64
C ASN A 54 24.46 36.24 -29.26
N THR A 55 25.73 36.58 -29.42
CA THR A 55 26.87 35.79 -28.95
C THR A 55 27.21 36.16 -27.51
N PHE A 56 27.34 35.14 -26.66
CA PHE A 56 27.75 35.24 -25.26
C PHE A 56 29.05 34.47 -25.04
N ILE A 57 29.89 34.96 -24.13
CA ILE A 57 31.13 34.28 -23.75
C ILE A 57 30.90 33.52 -22.45
N LEU A 58 31.01 32.20 -22.50
CA LEU A 58 30.88 31.32 -21.34
C LEU A 58 32.28 31.03 -20.78
N ILE A 59 32.51 31.37 -19.52
CA ILE A 59 33.79 31.19 -18.84
C ILE A 59 33.70 29.98 -17.92
N PHE A 60 34.59 29.02 -18.12
CA PHE A 60 34.76 27.84 -17.28
C PHE A 60 36.09 27.97 -16.53
N ASN A 61 35.98 28.35 -15.26
CA ASN A 61 37.06 28.40 -14.30
C ASN A 61 37.32 27.01 -13.70
N GLU A 62 38.56 26.75 -13.29
CA GLU A 62 38.97 25.48 -12.66
C GLU A 62 38.67 24.24 -13.53
N ALA A 63 39.06 24.30 -14.80
CA ALA A 63 38.84 23.24 -15.78
C ALA A 63 40.17 22.68 -16.32
N LEU A 64 40.17 21.41 -16.75
CA LEU A 64 41.33 20.71 -17.26
C LEU A 64 41.54 21.01 -18.75
N TYR A 65 42.72 21.48 -19.14
CA TYR A 65 42.98 21.83 -20.54
C TYR A 65 43.70 20.73 -21.31
N TYR A 66 42.99 20.13 -22.29
CA TYR A 66 43.52 19.07 -23.16
C TYR A 66 44.00 19.59 -24.53
N GLY A 67 43.78 20.86 -24.83
CA GLY A 67 44.10 21.47 -26.13
C GLY A 67 43.53 20.67 -27.29
N ASN A 68 44.39 20.28 -28.24
CA ASN A 68 43.99 19.55 -29.44
C ASN A 68 43.87 18.03 -29.23
N ARG A 69 44.11 17.51 -28.01
CA ARG A 69 43.97 16.07 -27.72
C ARG A 69 42.51 15.63 -27.60
N LEU A 70 41.59 16.58 -27.43
CA LEU A 70 40.19 16.35 -27.14
C LEU A 70 39.33 17.07 -28.20
N ASP A 71 38.67 16.30 -29.05
CA ASP A 71 37.88 16.83 -30.18
C ASP A 71 36.66 17.64 -29.76
N HIS A 72 36.13 17.37 -28.56
CA HIS A 72 34.92 17.99 -28.02
C HIS A 72 35.08 18.19 -26.51
N SER A 73 34.74 19.36 -25.99
CA SER A 73 34.83 19.65 -24.56
C SER A 73 33.82 18.85 -23.74
N LEU A 74 34.22 18.46 -22.53
CA LEU A 74 33.37 17.77 -21.56
C LEU A 74 33.03 18.72 -20.43
N ILE A 75 31.77 19.13 -20.36
CA ILE A 75 31.31 19.98 -19.26
C ILE A 75 30.70 19.09 -18.17
N ASN A 76 31.21 19.22 -16.96
CA ASN A 76 30.71 18.53 -15.77
C ASN A 76 29.47 19.28 -15.23
N PRO A 77 28.28 18.65 -15.26
CA PRO A 77 27.05 19.24 -14.72
C PRO A 77 27.13 19.62 -13.24
N ASN A 78 27.82 18.83 -12.42
CA ASN A 78 27.90 19.03 -10.97
C ASN A 78 28.77 20.23 -10.61
N GLN A 79 29.80 20.52 -11.39
CA GLN A 79 30.63 21.72 -11.22
C GLN A 79 29.82 22.99 -11.49
N VAL A 80 28.99 22.98 -12.53
CA VAL A 80 28.07 24.08 -12.87
C VAL A 80 26.99 24.24 -11.80
N ARG A 81 26.38 23.14 -11.34
CA ARG A 81 25.39 23.14 -10.24
C ARG A 81 25.96 23.68 -8.93
N LYS A 82 27.20 23.33 -8.58
CA LYS A 82 27.86 23.79 -7.34
C LYS A 82 28.10 25.30 -7.34
N PHE A 83 28.27 25.91 -8.52
CA PHE A 83 28.34 27.36 -8.66
C PHE A 83 26.96 28.04 -8.47
N GLY A 84 25.87 27.28 -8.49
CA GLY A 84 24.51 27.78 -8.27
C GLY A 84 23.72 27.99 -9.57
N ILE A 85 24.22 27.54 -10.71
CA ILE A 85 23.50 27.58 -11.98
C ILE A 85 22.61 26.34 -12.10
N PRO A 86 21.28 26.49 -12.24
CA PRO A 86 20.39 25.37 -12.50
C PRO A 86 20.71 24.73 -13.85
N LEU A 87 20.93 23.42 -13.82
CA LEU A 87 21.24 22.61 -14.99
C LEU A 87 20.36 21.37 -14.97
N TRP A 88 19.54 21.25 -16.01
CA TRP A 88 18.58 20.17 -16.22
C TRP A 88 19.08 19.25 -17.32
N ASP A 89 19.66 18.11 -16.94
CA ASP A 89 20.22 17.09 -17.82
C ASP A 89 19.43 15.77 -17.80
N ASN A 90 18.23 15.78 -17.20
CA ASN A 90 17.31 14.64 -17.21
C ASN A 90 16.32 14.77 -18.38
N PRO A 91 16.46 13.97 -19.46
CA PRO A 91 15.52 14.02 -20.58
C PRO A 91 14.12 13.48 -20.26
N PHE A 92 13.94 12.81 -19.11
CA PHE A 92 12.67 12.28 -18.65
C PHE A 92 11.94 13.20 -17.66
N ASP A 93 12.47 14.40 -17.39
CA ASP A 93 11.77 15.41 -16.59
C ASP A 93 10.68 16.07 -17.47
N GLU A 94 9.41 15.75 -17.21
CA GLU A 94 8.25 16.33 -17.92
C GLU A 94 7.99 17.81 -17.55
N MET A 95 8.58 18.32 -16.46
CA MET A 95 8.30 19.66 -15.93
C MET A 95 9.28 20.73 -16.40
N ARG A 96 10.50 20.36 -16.80
CA ARG A 96 11.59 21.32 -17.09
C ARG A 96 12.27 21.04 -18.42
N ASN A 97 12.57 22.10 -19.16
CA ASN A 97 13.32 22.00 -20.42
C ASN A 97 14.78 21.59 -20.15
N ILE A 98 15.31 20.69 -20.98
CA ILE A 98 16.70 20.22 -20.89
C ILE A 98 17.65 21.36 -21.29
N GLY A 99 18.46 21.84 -20.35
CA GLY A 99 19.29 23.02 -20.58
C GLY A 99 20.01 23.54 -19.35
N ILE A 100 20.82 24.59 -19.58
CA ILE A 100 21.47 25.36 -18.54
C ILE A 100 20.75 26.71 -18.41
N GLU A 101 20.20 26.99 -17.24
CA GLU A 101 19.44 28.20 -16.97
C GLU A 101 20.36 29.27 -16.38
N THR A 102 20.91 30.11 -17.25
CA THR A 102 21.68 31.29 -16.83
C THR A 102 20.82 32.53 -17.04
N LYS A 103 20.89 33.53 -16.15
CA LYS A 103 20.24 34.82 -16.42
C LYS A 103 21.28 35.70 -17.11
N PRO A 104 21.12 36.10 -18.40
CA PRO A 104 19.88 36.23 -19.15
C PRO A 104 19.58 35.15 -20.23
N ILE A 105 20.39 34.10 -20.38
CA ILE A 105 20.24 33.11 -21.47
C ILE A 105 19.91 31.68 -20.99
N PHE A 106 19.01 31.03 -21.71
CA PHE A 106 18.79 29.59 -21.57
C PHE A 106 19.58 28.82 -22.63
N VAL A 107 20.60 28.06 -22.20
CA VAL A 107 21.41 27.22 -23.09
C VAL A 107 20.70 25.89 -23.27
N ALA A 108 19.98 25.73 -24.39
CA ALA A 108 19.26 24.50 -24.70
C ALA A 108 20.22 23.35 -25.03
N LEU A 109 20.05 22.20 -24.36
CA LEU A 109 20.80 20.97 -24.63
C LEU A 109 20.04 20.10 -25.63
N LYS A 110 20.75 19.56 -26.61
CA LYS A 110 20.25 18.58 -27.59
C LYS A 110 20.68 17.17 -27.18
N ALA A 111 19.78 16.21 -27.28
CA ALA A 111 20.10 14.80 -27.09
C ALA A 111 20.58 14.17 -28.41
N LYS A 112 21.73 13.49 -28.38
CA LYS A 112 22.21 12.63 -29.47
C LYS A 112 22.58 11.27 -28.90
N GLY A 113 21.66 10.31 -29.02
CA GLY A 113 21.75 9.03 -28.32
C GLY A 113 21.61 9.25 -26.80
N THR A 114 22.53 8.68 -26.02
CA THR A 114 22.58 8.85 -24.55
C THR A 114 23.32 10.10 -24.09
N LYS A 115 23.87 10.91 -25.02
CA LYS A 115 24.67 12.09 -24.71
C LYS A 115 23.88 13.38 -24.89
N LEU A 116 24.03 14.30 -23.94
CA LEU A 116 23.54 15.67 -24.04
C LEU A 116 24.64 16.61 -24.51
N LEU A 117 24.36 17.41 -25.52
CA LEU A 117 25.32 18.29 -26.18
C LEU A 117 24.70 19.66 -26.50
N PHE A 118 25.56 20.66 -26.65
CA PHE A 118 25.22 21.97 -27.18
C PHE A 118 26.39 22.47 -28.00
N ASP A 119 26.09 23.30 -28.99
CA ASP A 119 27.06 23.74 -29.98
C ASP A 119 27.86 24.92 -29.40
N LEU A 120 29.18 24.81 -29.49
CA LEU A 120 30.16 25.77 -28.97
C LEU A 120 31.24 26.02 -30.00
N ARG A 121 31.78 27.24 -30.01
CA ARG A 121 32.94 27.62 -30.84
C ARG A 121 33.95 28.43 -30.04
N ALA A 122 35.19 28.46 -30.53
CA ALA A 122 36.21 29.35 -30.00
C ALA A 122 35.83 30.81 -30.29
N PRO A 123 35.88 31.71 -29.29
CA PRO A 123 35.64 33.13 -29.50
C PRO A 123 36.79 33.79 -30.26
N THR A 124 36.47 34.82 -31.04
CA THR A 124 37.49 35.73 -31.60
C THR A 124 37.92 36.77 -30.57
N ASP A 125 39.11 37.37 -30.74
CA ASP A 125 39.62 38.39 -29.82
C ASP A 125 38.67 39.59 -29.66
N GLN A 126 37.98 39.98 -30.75
CA GLN A 126 36.99 41.04 -30.73
C GLN A 126 35.73 40.67 -29.92
N GLU A 127 35.30 39.42 -30.00
CA GLU A 127 34.16 38.93 -29.22
C GLU A 127 34.53 38.80 -27.74
N LEU A 128 35.75 38.34 -27.46
CA LEU A 128 36.27 38.21 -26.11
C LEU A 128 36.33 39.58 -25.40
N ALA A 129 36.64 40.66 -26.12
CA ALA A 129 36.70 42.00 -25.54
C ALA A 129 35.32 42.68 -25.38
N ASN A 130 34.39 42.46 -26.32
CA ASN A 130 33.17 43.29 -26.44
C ASN A 130 31.86 42.57 -26.09
N ARG A 131 31.84 41.23 -25.98
CA ARG A 131 30.61 40.48 -25.71
C ARG A 131 30.43 40.22 -24.21
N PRO A 132 29.18 39.99 -23.73
CA PRO A 132 28.93 39.72 -22.32
C PRO A 132 29.58 38.41 -21.87
N HIS A 133 30.26 38.45 -20.73
CA HIS A 133 30.88 37.28 -20.11
C HIS A 133 29.97 36.70 -19.04
N ILE A 134 29.80 35.38 -19.05
CA ILE A 134 29.02 34.62 -18.08
C ILE A 134 29.92 33.56 -17.48
N ASP A 135 30.21 33.67 -16.18
CA ASP A 135 30.91 32.64 -15.44
C ASP A 135 29.98 31.43 -15.27
N MET A 136 30.41 30.25 -15.74
CA MET A 136 29.69 28.98 -15.64
C MET A 136 30.13 28.16 -14.43
N THR A 137 31.33 28.42 -13.92
CA THR A 137 31.93 27.73 -12.77
C THR A 137 32.70 28.72 -11.89
N SER A 138 32.88 28.35 -10.62
CA SER A 138 33.56 29.20 -9.63
C SER A 138 35.06 29.37 -9.89
N LYS A 139 35.61 30.53 -9.54
CA LYS A 139 37.07 30.79 -9.49
C LYS A 139 37.76 30.16 -8.28
N VAL A 140 36.98 29.66 -7.31
CA VAL A 140 37.49 28.97 -6.12
C VAL A 140 37.96 27.56 -6.50
N PRO A 141 39.10 27.08 -5.95
CA PRO A 141 39.59 25.73 -6.18
C PRO A 141 38.51 24.64 -6.23
N TRP A 142 38.41 23.94 -7.35
CA TRP A 142 37.50 22.80 -7.50
C TRP A 142 38.15 21.54 -6.94
N ASN A 143 37.48 20.88 -5.99
CA ASN A 143 37.87 19.57 -5.49
C ASN A 143 36.67 18.61 -5.53
N PRO A 144 36.62 17.67 -6.50
CA PRO A 144 35.49 16.76 -6.68
C PRO A 144 35.24 15.87 -5.45
N GLY A 145 36.29 15.49 -4.71
CA GLY A 145 36.17 14.64 -3.52
C GLY A 145 35.44 15.31 -2.34
N THR A 146 35.29 16.64 -2.36
CA THR A 146 34.58 17.41 -1.33
C THR A 146 33.13 17.70 -1.70
N VAL A 147 32.70 17.30 -2.91
CA VAL A 147 31.37 17.61 -3.42
C VAL A 147 30.36 16.66 -2.79
N GLN A 148 29.58 17.18 -1.85
CA GLN A 148 28.34 16.54 -1.42
C GLN A 148 27.24 16.89 -2.42
N LEU A 149 26.88 15.95 -3.29
CA LEU A 149 25.65 16.04 -4.07
C LEU A 149 24.46 16.02 -3.11
N GLY A 150 23.36 16.70 -3.47
CA GLY A 150 22.19 16.80 -2.61
C GLY A 150 21.79 15.42 -2.09
N LYS A 151 21.59 15.30 -0.76
CA LYS A 151 21.05 14.07 -0.17
C LYS A 151 19.79 13.73 -0.94
N VAL A 152 19.68 12.49 -1.42
CA VAL A 152 18.41 11.98 -1.95
C VAL A 152 17.40 12.26 -0.85
N SER A 153 16.50 13.21 -1.10
CA SER A 153 15.31 13.37 -0.31
C SER A 153 14.50 12.11 -0.57
N ILE A 154 14.80 11.07 0.20
CA ILE A 154 13.84 10.01 0.43
C ILE A 154 12.73 10.76 1.12
N VAL A 155 11.73 11.13 0.34
CA VAL A 155 10.44 11.51 0.85
C VAL A 155 9.98 10.28 1.63
N HIS A 156 10.29 10.23 2.92
CA HIS A 156 9.48 9.46 3.84
C HIS A 156 8.13 10.15 3.75
N LYS A 157 7.30 9.62 2.85
CA LYS A 157 5.88 9.91 2.87
C LYS A 157 5.47 9.56 4.29
N ASP A 158 4.93 10.54 5.01
CA ASP A 158 4.04 10.21 6.10
C ASP A 158 3.12 9.09 5.58
N PRO A 159 2.87 8.02 6.35
CA PRO A 159 1.81 7.10 5.97
C PRO A 159 0.60 7.99 5.68
N ILE A 160 0.09 7.92 4.44
CA ILE A 160 -1.08 8.71 4.04
C ILE A 160 -2.17 8.31 5.04
N ASP A 161 -2.43 9.19 6.01
CA ASP A 161 -3.54 9.00 6.92
C ASP A 161 -4.78 9.15 6.08
N ASP A 162 -5.47 8.03 5.85
CA ASP A 162 -6.74 8.03 5.14
C ASP A 162 -7.67 8.96 5.93
N PRO A 163 -8.09 10.12 5.38
CA PRO A 163 -8.94 11.07 6.08
C PRO A 163 -10.35 10.50 6.40
N ARG A 164 -10.60 9.23 6.06
CA ARG A 164 -11.84 8.48 6.31
C ARG A 164 -11.65 7.26 7.19
N SER A 165 -10.42 6.94 7.61
CA SER A 165 -10.12 5.86 8.55
C SER A 165 -10.25 6.36 9.99
N ASN A 166 -11.04 5.69 10.81
CA ASN A 166 -11.13 5.95 12.25
C ASN A 166 -9.85 5.54 13.03
N GLU A 167 -8.76 5.19 12.34
CA GLU A 167 -7.49 4.85 12.99
C GLU A 167 -6.96 5.99 13.86
N ALA A 168 -7.19 7.25 13.50
CA ALA A 168 -6.76 8.39 14.33
C ALA A 168 -7.40 8.42 15.72
N GLU A 169 -8.65 7.96 15.87
CA GLU A 169 -9.34 7.88 17.17
C GLU A 169 -8.96 6.61 17.96
N LEU A 170 -8.76 5.47 17.28
CA LEU A 170 -8.31 4.22 17.90
C LEU A 170 -6.86 4.29 18.41
N ARG A 171 -6.00 5.04 17.72
CA ARG A 171 -4.60 5.33 18.12
C ARG A 171 -4.49 6.07 19.46
N GLN A 172 -5.56 6.72 19.91
CA GLN A 172 -5.60 7.44 21.20
C GLN A 172 -6.06 6.56 22.37
N LEU A 173 -6.56 5.35 22.12
CA LEU A 173 -7.26 4.54 23.13
C LEU A 173 -6.52 3.27 23.59
N ASP A 174 -5.46 2.83 22.90
CA ASP A 174 -4.77 1.57 23.23
C ASP A 174 -3.29 1.76 23.62
N PRO A 175 -2.91 1.57 24.90
CA PRO A 175 -1.52 1.67 25.37
C PRO A 175 -0.57 0.64 24.72
N ILE A 176 -1.10 -0.53 24.34
CA ILE A 176 -0.31 -1.63 23.75
C ILE A 176 0.17 -1.27 22.33
N MET A 177 -0.58 -0.41 21.61
CA MET A 177 -0.14 0.11 20.30
C MET A 177 0.92 1.21 20.43
N GLN A 178 0.99 1.92 21.56
CA GLN A 178 2.05 2.91 21.81
C GLN A 178 3.40 2.24 22.05
N GLU A 179 3.46 1.15 22.83
CA GLU A 179 4.72 0.46 23.14
C GLU A 179 5.37 -0.21 21.90
N MET A 180 4.57 -0.59 20.90
CA MET A 180 5.10 -1.14 19.63
C MET A 180 5.81 -0.08 18.77
N ASN A 181 5.60 1.21 19.04
CA ASN A 181 6.29 2.31 18.36
C ASN A 181 7.59 2.73 19.05
N GLU A 182 7.78 2.46 20.35
CA GLU A 182 9.00 2.86 21.08
C GLU A 182 10.26 2.16 20.53
N TRP A 183 10.11 0.95 19.97
CA TRP A 183 11.21 0.25 19.28
C TRP A 183 11.58 0.83 17.91
N ARG A 184 10.85 1.84 17.41
CA ARG A 184 11.07 2.46 16.10
C ARG A 184 11.36 3.96 16.16
N THR A 185 11.43 4.59 17.33
CA THR A 185 11.56 6.06 17.40
C THR A 185 12.65 6.52 18.37
N VAL A 186 13.82 6.79 17.80
CA VAL A 186 14.88 7.68 18.32
C VAL A 186 15.39 8.41 17.07
N GLN A 187 15.44 9.74 16.89
CA GLN A 187 15.30 10.91 17.74
C GLN A 187 14.82 12.10 16.86
N GLN A 188 14.05 13.02 17.45
CA GLN A 188 13.48 14.25 16.88
C GLN A 188 14.59 15.26 16.48
N THR A 189 14.38 16.24 15.57
CA THR A 189 13.64 17.49 15.86
C THR A 189 13.36 18.33 14.59
N ILE A 190 12.19 18.97 14.63
CA ILE A 190 11.49 20.05 13.88
C ILE A 190 12.38 21.09 13.15
N VAL A 191 11.94 21.58 11.97
CA VAL A 191 11.61 23.02 11.65
C VAL A 191 10.85 23.13 10.30
N ASP A 192 9.67 23.74 10.37
CA ASP A 192 8.86 24.55 9.42
C ASP A 192 8.73 24.11 7.95
N GLY A 193 7.56 24.04 7.33
CA GLY A 193 6.37 24.86 7.52
C GLY A 193 5.91 25.31 6.12
N GLU A 194 4.73 24.83 5.73
CA GLU A 194 3.92 25.29 4.59
C GLU A 194 4.35 24.88 3.16
N ARG A 195 3.35 24.44 2.38
CA ARG A 195 3.28 24.28 0.90
C ARG A 195 3.57 22.89 0.29
N PHE A 196 2.79 21.87 0.61
CA PHE A 196 2.69 20.67 -0.26
C PHE A 196 1.28 20.07 -0.29
N PHE A 197 0.33 20.77 -0.90
CA PHE A 197 -0.96 20.22 -1.32
C PHE A 197 -1.07 20.28 -2.85
N GLN A 198 -0.25 19.53 -3.60
CA GLN A 198 -0.47 19.28 -5.04
C GLN A 198 0.53 18.28 -5.66
N GLN A 199 0.65 17.05 -5.15
CA GLN A 199 1.34 16.00 -5.93
C GLN A 199 1.02 14.59 -5.41
N VAL A 200 -0.17 14.08 -5.77
CA VAL A 200 -0.48 12.65 -5.63
C VAL A 200 -0.43 12.06 -7.04
N GLY A 201 0.74 11.57 -7.44
CA GLY A 201 0.89 10.90 -8.73
C GLY A 201 2.34 10.49 -8.99
N ARG A 202 2.57 9.18 -9.04
CA ARG A 202 3.82 8.46 -9.34
C ARG A 202 4.81 8.36 -8.18
N MET A 203 5.02 7.13 -7.69
CA MET A 203 6.33 6.62 -7.21
C MET A 203 6.16 5.17 -6.72
N ASP A 204 6.64 4.21 -7.50
CA ASP A 204 7.04 2.86 -7.08
C ASP A 204 8.34 2.52 -7.85
N ASP A 205 9.50 2.79 -7.26
CA ASP A 205 10.81 2.37 -7.77
C ASP A 205 11.19 1.02 -7.14
N ASP A 206 10.79 -0.08 -7.76
CA ASP A 206 11.30 -1.42 -7.47
C ASP A 206 11.75 -2.07 -8.79
N ALA A 207 13.06 -2.26 -8.95
CA ALA A 207 13.73 -2.61 -10.21
C ALA A 207 13.33 -3.99 -10.80
N ARG A 208 12.47 -4.74 -10.11
CA ARG A 208 12.03 -6.09 -10.50
C ARG A 208 10.78 -6.08 -11.38
N PHE A 209 10.13 -4.92 -11.61
CA PHE A 209 8.86 -4.81 -12.32
C PHE A 209 8.89 -3.85 -13.53
N ALA A 210 10.07 -3.44 -14.00
CA ALA A 210 10.24 -2.44 -15.06
C ALA A 210 9.55 -2.78 -16.40
N ASP A 211 9.37 -4.07 -16.71
CA ASP A 211 8.83 -4.54 -18.01
C ASP A 211 7.33 -4.89 -17.97
N VAL A 212 6.64 -4.65 -16.86
CA VAL A 212 5.19 -4.88 -16.76
C VAL A 212 4.46 -3.59 -17.13
N PRO A 213 3.65 -3.56 -18.20
CA PRO A 213 2.87 -2.36 -18.54
C PRO A 213 1.96 -1.99 -17.36
N VAL A 214 2.14 -0.77 -16.84
CA VAL A 214 1.32 -0.17 -15.78
C VAL A 214 -0.11 -0.12 -16.29
N ARG A 215 -0.97 -1.01 -15.78
CA ARG A 215 -2.42 -0.87 -15.98
C ARG A 215 -2.83 0.41 -15.24
N PRO A 216 -3.53 1.37 -15.88
CA PRO A 216 -4.01 2.54 -15.17
C PRO A 216 -4.87 2.08 -14.00
N SER A 217 -4.39 2.33 -12.78
CA SER A 217 -5.17 2.10 -11.58
C SER A 217 -6.33 3.09 -11.63
N PHE A 218 -7.53 2.55 -11.82
CA PHE A 218 -8.75 3.34 -11.80
C PHE A 218 -8.97 3.83 -10.37
N VAL A 219 -8.58 5.08 -10.08
CA VAL A 219 -9.04 5.76 -8.87
C VAL A 219 -10.47 6.18 -9.15
N SER A 220 -11.42 5.34 -8.74
CA SER A 220 -12.81 5.74 -8.67
C SER A 220 -12.92 6.89 -7.66
N THR A 221 -13.10 8.11 -8.15
CA THR A 221 -13.39 9.29 -7.33
C THR A 221 -14.76 9.17 -6.64
N GLU A 222 -15.65 8.35 -7.19
CA GLU A 222 -16.99 8.10 -6.69
C GLU A 222 -17.23 6.62 -6.43
N ARG A 223 -16.98 6.18 -5.20
CA ARG A 223 -17.78 5.15 -4.48
C ARG A 223 -17.11 4.82 -3.15
N HIS A 224 -17.58 5.48 -2.09
CA HIS A 224 -18.05 4.91 -0.83
C HIS A 224 -18.64 6.09 -0.06
N THR A 225 -19.95 6.08 0.19
CA THR A 225 -20.57 7.14 1.01
C THR A 225 -19.96 7.06 2.41
N LYS A 226 -19.53 8.21 2.98
CA LYS A 226 -19.06 8.26 4.37
C LYS A 226 -20.04 7.52 5.28
N ALA A 227 -19.54 6.57 6.06
CA ALA A 227 -20.35 5.65 6.82
C ALA A 227 -21.04 6.36 8.01
N THR A 228 -22.30 6.74 7.83
CA THR A 228 -23.11 7.26 8.93
C THR A 228 -23.74 6.12 9.72
N ALA A 229 -23.78 6.24 11.04
CA ALA A 229 -24.44 5.26 11.92
C ALA A 229 -25.92 5.03 11.55
N GLU A 230 -26.60 6.06 11.05
CA GLU A 230 -27.99 5.99 10.56
C GLU A 230 -28.12 5.06 9.34
N LYS A 231 -27.24 5.22 8.36
CA LYS A 231 -27.19 4.39 7.15
C LYS A 231 -26.87 2.93 7.50
N LEU A 232 -25.99 2.70 8.47
CA LEU A 232 -25.70 1.36 8.98
C LEU A 232 -26.91 0.75 9.71
N SER A 233 -27.59 1.54 10.53
CA SER A 233 -28.79 1.14 11.28
C SER A 233 -29.92 0.69 10.35
N GLU A 234 -30.18 1.46 9.29
CA GLU A 234 -31.20 1.13 8.30
C GLU A 234 -30.87 -0.16 7.53
N ARG A 235 -29.63 -0.28 7.06
CA ARG A 235 -29.15 -1.39 6.22
C ARG A 235 -29.06 -2.72 6.98
N LEU A 236 -28.52 -2.71 8.20
CA LEU A 236 -28.40 -3.92 9.03
C LEU A 236 -29.68 -4.19 9.83
N GLY A 237 -30.64 -3.26 9.86
CA GLY A 237 -31.87 -3.39 10.65
C GLY A 237 -31.62 -3.43 12.15
N ILE A 238 -30.60 -2.69 12.62
CA ILE A 238 -30.18 -2.64 14.03
C ILE A 238 -30.51 -1.27 14.63
N GLY A 239 -30.68 -1.21 15.96
CA GLY A 239 -30.90 0.07 16.64
C GLY A 239 -29.70 1.01 16.52
N LEU A 240 -29.96 2.32 16.49
CA LEU A 240 -28.94 3.35 16.26
C LEU A 240 -27.78 3.31 17.27
N HIS A 241 -28.06 3.00 18.54
CA HIS A 241 -27.02 2.81 19.56
C HIS A 241 -26.09 1.62 19.24
N ARG A 242 -26.65 0.50 18.77
CA ARG A 242 -25.88 -0.67 18.33
C ARG A 242 -25.08 -0.38 17.07
N ALA A 243 -25.62 0.40 16.13
CA ALA A 243 -24.90 0.83 14.95
C ALA A 243 -23.67 1.69 15.31
N ARG A 244 -23.82 2.66 16.23
CA ARG A 244 -22.69 3.46 16.73
C ARG A 244 -21.62 2.61 17.40
N ALA A 245 -22.01 1.67 18.25
CA ALA A 245 -21.07 0.76 18.90
C ALA A 245 -20.35 -0.15 17.89
N THR A 246 -21.09 -0.66 16.91
CA THR A 246 -20.53 -1.48 15.83
C THR A 246 -19.47 -0.71 15.06
N LEU A 247 -19.76 0.54 14.67
CA LEU A 247 -18.78 1.41 13.99
C LEU A 247 -17.50 1.67 14.80
N ARG A 248 -17.58 1.69 16.14
CA ARG A 248 -16.40 1.85 17.00
C ARG A 248 -15.57 0.57 17.10
N SER A 249 -16.20 -0.59 17.00
CA SER A 249 -15.57 -1.91 17.13
C SER A 249 -15.17 -2.56 15.80
N THR A 250 -15.47 -1.94 14.65
CA THR A 250 -15.21 -2.52 13.32
C THR A 250 -14.34 -1.62 12.47
N LEU A 251 -13.59 -2.20 11.54
CA LEU A 251 -12.79 -1.47 10.57
C LEU A 251 -13.59 -1.16 9.30
N GLN A 252 -13.13 -0.15 8.57
CA GLN A 252 -13.66 0.23 7.24
C GLN A 252 -12.49 0.38 6.27
N ARG A 253 -11.79 -0.73 6.01
CA ARG A 253 -10.58 -0.77 5.17
C ARG A 253 -10.89 -1.08 3.70
N GLY A 254 -12.16 -1.33 3.36
CA GLY A 254 -12.58 -1.67 2.01
C GLY A 254 -12.57 -0.50 1.03
N THR A 255 -11.97 0.63 1.39
CA THR A 255 -11.45 1.60 0.42
C THR A 255 -10.30 0.92 -0.31
N ARG A 256 -10.57 0.26 -1.45
CA ARG A 256 -9.49 -0.17 -2.36
C ARG A 256 -8.92 1.06 -3.04
N SER A 257 -8.09 1.81 -2.32
CA SER A 257 -7.15 2.71 -2.95
C SER A 257 -6.11 1.85 -3.65
N ALA A 258 -6.22 1.74 -4.98
CA ALA A 258 -5.16 1.20 -5.85
C ALA A 258 -3.95 2.16 -5.91
N ILE A 259 -3.63 2.80 -4.78
CA ILE A 259 -2.49 3.70 -4.57
C ILE A 259 -1.24 2.87 -4.28
N LEU A 260 -1.39 1.63 -3.81
CA LEU A 260 -0.28 0.70 -3.61
C LEU A 260 -0.20 -0.29 -4.77
N PRO A 261 1.01 -0.62 -5.25
CA PRO A 261 1.18 -1.73 -6.17
C PRO A 261 0.65 -2.98 -5.47
N LEU A 262 -0.07 -3.83 -6.21
CA LEU A 262 -0.52 -5.13 -5.70
C LEU A 262 0.72 -5.95 -5.33
N ALA A 263 1.17 -5.83 -4.08
CA ALA A 263 2.25 -6.64 -3.58
C ALA A 263 1.87 -8.11 -3.80
N ARG A 264 2.80 -8.89 -4.36
CA ARG A 264 2.67 -10.34 -4.45
C ARG A 264 2.34 -10.82 -3.04
N ARG A 265 1.09 -11.26 -2.82
CA ARG A 265 0.73 -11.97 -1.60
C ARG A 265 1.55 -13.24 -1.65
N TYR A 266 2.56 -13.33 -0.79
CA TYR A 266 3.16 -14.61 -0.49
C TYR A 266 2.01 -15.54 -0.12
N GLN A 267 2.00 -16.73 -0.71
CA GLN A 267 1.18 -17.80 -0.18
C GLN A 267 1.56 -17.88 1.28
N ALA A 268 0.62 -17.54 2.16
CA ALA A 268 0.90 -17.63 3.58
C ALA A 268 1.22 -19.11 3.80
N ASP A 269 2.47 -19.42 4.11
CA ASP A 269 2.91 -20.72 4.59
C ASP A 269 2.32 -20.90 6.00
N CYS A 270 0.99 -20.85 6.11
CA CYS A 270 0.23 -21.25 7.28
C CYS A 270 0.14 -22.77 7.27
N MET A 271 1.28 -23.44 7.19
CA MET A 271 1.35 -24.88 7.39
C MET A 271 1.76 -25.21 8.83
N PHE A 272 1.38 -24.42 9.83
CA PHE A 272 1.55 -24.82 11.24
C PHE A 272 0.39 -24.33 12.13
N LEU A 273 -0.25 -25.30 12.79
CA LEU A 273 -1.29 -25.23 13.83
C LEU A 273 -2.49 -24.32 13.52
N ARG A 274 -3.64 -24.94 13.23
CA ARG A 274 -4.92 -24.21 13.20
C ARG A 274 -5.19 -23.61 14.59
N PRO A 275 -5.59 -22.33 14.68
CA PRO A 275 -5.86 -21.69 15.96
C PRO A 275 -6.95 -22.48 16.70
N ARG A 276 -6.75 -22.71 18.00
CA ARG A 276 -7.78 -23.30 18.85
C ARG A 276 -8.71 -22.19 19.34
N LEU A 277 -9.99 -22.31 19.01
CA LEU A 277 -11.02 -21.36 19.42
C LEU A 277 -11.39 -21.65 20.88
N LYS A 278 -11.14 -20.67 21.74
CA LYS A 278 -11.50 -20.73 23.16
C LYS A 278 -13.01 -20.65 23.32
N GLY A 279 -13.56 -21.50 24.19
CA GLY A 279 -14.97 -21.45 24.55
C GLY A 279 -15.78 -22.68 24.16
N LYS A 280 -17.06 -22.66 24.54
CA LYS A 280 -18.00 -23.78 24.34
C LYS A 280 -18.87 -23.50 23.13
N PHE A 281 -18.58 -24.21 22.04
CA PHE A 281 -19.39 -24.21 20.84
C PHE A 281 -20.52 -25.22 20.97
N SER A 282 -21.63 -24.95 20.29
CA SER A 282 -22.76 -25.85 20.24
C SER A 282 -23.25 -25.96 18.81
N THR A 283 -23.70 -27.14 18.41
CA THR A 283 -24.21 -27.37 17.05
C THR A 283 -25.60 -27.96 17.07
N ASP A 284 -26.41 -27.57 16.08
CA ASP A 284 -27.77 -28.06 15.89
C ASP A 284 -28.21 -27.85 14.43
N THR A 285 -29.15 -28.68 13.97
CA THR A 285 -29.62 -28.70 12.58
C THR A 285 -30.93 -27.91 12.46
N ALA A 286 -30.91 -26.82 11.69
CA ALA A 286 -32.09 -26.04 11.41
C ALA A 286 -32.80 -26.53 10.14
N TYR A 287 -34.05 -26.94 10.28
CA TYR A 287 -34.94 -27.29 9.17
C TYR A 287 -35.76 -26.10 8.70
N PHE A 288 -36.00 -26.05 7.39
CA PHE A 288 -36.85 -25.07 6.71
C PHE A 288 -37.95 -25.79 5.91
N ASN A 289 -39.12 -25.16 5.78
CA ASN A 289 -40.29 -25.77 5.14
C ASN A 289 -40.14 -25.91 3.62
N HIS A 290 -39.45 -24.96 2.99
CA HIS A 290 -39.28 -24.91 1.54
C HIS A 290 -37.87 -25.31 1.13
N LYS A 291 -37.76 -26.05 0.02
CA LYS A 291 -36.47 -26.31 -0.61
C LYS A 291 -35.93 -25.02 -1.22
N SER A 292 -34.65 -24.74 -0.97
CA SER A 292 -34.01 -23.56 -1.53
C SER A 292 -33.86 -23.67 -3.05
N ILE A 293 -33.55 -22.57 -3.72
CA ILE A 293 -33.22 -22.58 -5.16
C ILE A 293 -32.03 -23.53 -5.46
N GLN A 294 -31.08 -23.64 -4.53
CA GLN A 294 -29.93 -24.54 -4.63
C GLN A 294 -30.27 -25.99 -4.25
N GLY A 295 -31.52 -26.30 -3.93
CA GLY A 295 -31.96 -27.64 -3.54
C GLY A 295 -31.64 -28.02 -2.09
N ASN A 296 -31.32 -27.04 -1.23
CA ASN A 296 -31.02 -27.30 0.18
C ASN A 296 -32.30 -27.39 1.01
N ILE A 297 -32.29 -28.26 2.03
CA ILE A 297 -33.44 -28.59 2.88
C ILE A 297 -33.19 -28.19 4.33
N ALA A 298 -31.94 -28.32 4.79
CA ALA A 298 -31.54 -28.06 6.15
C ALA A 298 -30.25 -27.24 6.18
N ASN A 299 -29.93 -26.67 7.33
CA ASN A 299 -28.68 -25.97 7.56
C ASN A 299 -28.07 -26.43 8.89
N GLN A 300 -26.79 -26.82 8.87
CA GLN A 300 -26.03 -27.10 10.08
C GLN A 300 -25.48 -25.80 10.64
N ILE A 301 -25.88 -25.48 11.88
CA ILE A 301 -25.49 -24.24 12.53
C ILE A 301 -24.52 -24.53 13.66
N TYR A 302 -23.42 -23.80 13.72
CA TYR A 302 -22.53 -23.74 14.87
C TYR A 302 -22.75 -22.42 15.59
N PHE A 303 -22.90 -22.48 16.91
CA PHE A 303 -23.25 -21.36 17.76
C PHE A 303 -22.25 -21.23 18.92
N HIS A 304 -21.94 -19.99 19.27
CA HIS A 304 -21.22 -19.66 20.50
C HIS A 304 -21.98 -18.60 21.30
N LYS A 305 -21.92 -18.66 22.64
CA LYS A 305 -22.67 -17.76 23.55
C LYS A 305 -22.32 -16.27 23.41
N SER A 306 -21.22 -15.93 22.73
CA SER A 306 -20.90 -14.55 22.31
C SER A 306 -21.90 -14.00 21.27
N GLY A 307 -22.77 -14.84 20.71
CA GLY A 307 -23.68 -14.48 19.63
C GLY A 307 -23.06 -14.68 18.24
N PHE A 308 -22.04 -15.53 18.13
CA PHE A 308 -21.47 -15.94 16.86
C PHE A 308 -22.22 -17.14 16.29
N TYR A 309 -22.38 -17.12 14.97
CA TYR A 309 -23.05 -18.16 14.20
C TYR A 309 -22.20 -18.53 12.98
N SER A 310 -22.15 -19.81 12.63
CA SER A 310 -21.64 -20.27 11.34
C SER A 310 -22.66 -21.22 10.73
N CYS A 311 -23.03 -20.97 9.48
CA CYS A 311 -24.05 -21.72 8.76
C CYS A 311 -23.41 -22.54 7.63
N HIS A 312 -23.84 -23.80 7.51
CA HIS A 312 -23.46 -24.67 6.41
C HIS A 312 -24.69 -25.36 5.84
N HIS A 313 -25.06 -24.97 4.62
CA HIS A 313 -26.25 -25.50 3.95
C HIS A 313 -26.10 -26.99 3.60
N LEU A 314 -27.19 -27.74 3.80
CA LEU A 314 -27.29 -29.17 3.55
C LEU A 314 -28.40 -29.47 2.54
N SER A 315 -28.08 -30.26 1.51
CA SER A 315 -29.08 -30.77 0.56
C SER A 315 -29.83 -31.98 1.11
N LYS A 316 -29.16 -32.80 1.91
CA LYS A 316 -29.72 -33.95 2.64
C LYS A 316 -29.04 -34.07 4.00
N VAL A 317 -29.78 -34.58 4.98
CA VAL A 317 -29.26 -34.83 6.34
C VAL A 317 -28.65 -36.24 6.39
N ASP A 318 -27.64 -36.45 5.56
CA ASP A 318 -26.86 -37.69 5.49
C ASP A 318 -25.43 -37.46 6.02
N ASP A 319 -24.78 -38.51 6.53
CA ASP A 319 -23.39 -38.41 7.06
C ASP A 319 -22.41 -37.84 6.04
N LYS A 320 -22.59 -38.18 4.75
CA LYS A 320 -21.75 -37.68 3.65
C LYS A 320 -21.76 -36.15 3.52
N GLN A 321 -22.82 -35.49 3.95
CA GLN A 321 -22.95 -34.02 3.86
C GLN A 321 -22.69 -33.33 5.19
N VAL A 322 -23.13 -33.94 6.31
CA VAL A 322 -22.94 -33.37 7.65
C VAL A 322 -21.48 -33.44 8.09
N GLY A 323 -20.79 -34.55 7.89
CA GLY A 323 -19.39 -34.69 8.31
C GLY A 323 -18.42 -33.64 7.73
N PRO A 324 -18.49 -33.32 6.42
CA PRO A 324 -17.71 -32.23 5.84
C PRO A 324 -17.99 -30.85 6.43
N THR A 325 -19.14 -30.60 7.05
CA THR A 325 -19.44 -29.27 7.63
C THR A 325 -18.45 -28.90 8.73
N LEU A 326 -18.11 -29.84 9.62
CA LEU A 326 -17.14 -29.59 10.69
C LEU A 326 -15.74 -29.36 10.12
N LYS A 327 -15.36 -30.08 9.06
CA LYS A 327 -14.08 -29.85 8.38
C LYS A 327 -13.99 -28.45 7.77
N LYS A 328 -15.08 -27.97 7.16
CA LYS A 328 -15.18 -26.59 6.62
C LYS A 328 -15.10 -25.56 7.75
N PHE A 329 -15.87 -25.75 8.81
CA PHE A 329 -15.82 -24.90 10.00
C PHE A 329 -14.39 -24.78 10.57
N ILE A 330 -13.69 -25.92 10.70
CA ILE A 330 -12.30 -25.95 11.17
C ILE A 330 -11.33 -25.30 10.17
N ALA A 331 -11.66 -25.26 8.88
CA ALA A 331 -10.85 -24.58 7.85
C ALA A 331 -11.04 -23.07 7.87
N ASP A 332 -12.28 -22.62 8.06
CA ASP A 332 -12.62 -21.21 7.97
C ASP A 332 -12.24 -20.45 9.26
N TYR A 333 -12.46 -21.04 10.44
CA TYR A 333 -12.26 -20.36 11.72
C TYR A 333 -11.15 -20.95 12.58
N GLY A 334 -11.11 -22.28 12.69
CA GLY A 334 -10.16 -22.99 13.55
C GLY A 334 -10.79 -24.13 14.35
N ILE A 335 -10.00 -24.77 15.20
CA ILE A 335 -10.44 -25.95 15.96
C ILE A 335 -11.15 -25.50 17.25
N PRO A 336 -12.44 -25.83 17.46
CA PRO A 336 -13.12 -25.51 18.71
C PRO A 336 -12.55 -26.34 19.87
N GLU A 337 -12.41 -25.73 21.06
CA GLU A 337 -11.95 -26.44 22.25
C GLU A 337 -13.00 -27.42 22.78
N HIS A 338 -14.25 -26.94 22.89
CA HIS A 338 -15.39 -27.72 23.34
C HIS A 338 -16.54 -27.64 22.35
N LEU A 339 -17.13 -28.80 22.00
CA LEU A 339 -18.28 -28.89 21.09
C LEU A 339 -19.43 -29.66 21.74
N THR A 340 -20.57 -29.00 21.94
CA THR A 340 -21.81 -29.62 22.39
C THR A 340 -22.69 -29.94 21.19
N MET A 341 -23.15 -31.18 21.08
CA MET A 341 -23.96 -31.63 19.95
C MET A 341 -25.24 -32.31 20.41
N ASP A 342 -26.20 -32.43 19.49
CA ASP A 342 -27.40 -33.22 19.74
C ASP A 342 -27.11 -34.70 19.54
N GLY A 343 -27.94 -35.56 20.15
CA GLY A 343 -27.81 -37.01 20.04
C GLY A 343 -28.17 -37.58 18.67
N ALA A 344 -28.11 -36.79 17.58
CA ALA A 344 -28.48 -37.23 16.25
C ALA A 344 -27.55 -38.35 15.77
N ALA A 345 -28.12 -39.43 15.21
CA ALA A 345 -27.36 -40.60 14.77
C ALA A 345 -26.26 -40.25 13.74
N VAL A 346 -26.48 -39.20 12.94
CA VAL A 346 -25.54 -38.69 11.93
C VAL A 346 -24.30 -38.02 12.57
N GLN A 347 -24.41 -37.53 13.81
CA GLN A 347 -23.32 -36.87 14.53
C GLN A 347 -22.66 -37.79 15.57
N VAL A 348 -23.40 -38.77 16.11
CA VAL A 348 -22.96 -39.66 17.21
C VAL A 348 -22.54 -41.06 16.73
N GLY A 349 -22.83 -41.43 15.48
CA GLY A 349 -22.51 -42.76 14.96
C GLY A 349 -21.00 -43.06 14.96
N ARG A 350 -20.61 -44.25 15.44
CA ARG A 350 -19.19 -44.65 15.65
C ARG A 350 -18.30 -44.54 14.41
N ASN A 351 -18.87 -44.73 13.21
CA ASN A 351 -18.15 -44.66 11.92
C ASN A 351 -18.56 -43.42 11.10
N THR A 352 -19.04 -42.37 11.75
CA THR A 352 -19.41 -41.13 11.06
C THR A 352 -18.16 -40.31 10.78
N SER A 353 -18.13 -39.69 9.60
CA SER A 353 -17.04 -38.78 9.22
C SER A 353 -16.95 -37.55 10.15
N PHE A 354 -18.03 -37.25 10.87
CA PHE A 354 -18.09 -36.23 11.92
C PHE A 354 -17.24 -36.60 13.15
N ILE A 355 -17.44 -37.79 13.74
CA ILE A 355 -16.65 -38.27 14.88
C ILE A 355 -15.18 -38.47 14.50
N GLU A 356 -14.90 -38.99 13.31
CA GLU A 356 -13.52 -39.10 12.81
C GLU A 356 -12.81 -37.73 12.79
N THR A 357 -13.54 -36.67 12.43
CA THR A 357 -13.00 -35.30 12.40
C THR A 357 -12.78 -34.76 13.81
N ILE A 358 -13.69 -35.03 14.75
CA ILE A 358 -13.54 -34.68 16.18
C ILE A 358 -12.31 -35.35 16.78
N ASN A 359 -12.14 -36.65 16.54
CA ASN A 359 -11.01 -37.42 17.05
C ASN A 359 -9.70 -36.93 16.43
N ARG A 360 -9.67 -36.72 15.10
CA ARG A 360 -8.49 -36.19 14.40
C ARG A 360 -8.08 -34.81 14.90
N ALA A 361 -9.06 -33.96 15.23
CA ALA A 361 -8.83 -32.60 15.73
C ALA A 361 -8.67 -32.52 17.26
N ALA A 362 -8.78 -33.64 17.98
CA ALA A 362 -8.74 -33.71 19.44
C ALA A 362 -9.66 -32.68 20.13
N ILE A 363 -10.94 -32.66 19.72
CA ILE A 363 -11.98 -31.77 20.26
C ILE A 363 -12.69 -32.44 21.44
N ASN A 364 -12.84 -31.71 22.54
CA ASN A 364 -13.64 -32.20 23.68
C ASN A 364 -15.13 -32.05 23.34
N TYR A 365 -15.84 -33.15 23.17
CA TYR A 365 -17.25 -33.10 22.82
C TYR A 365 -18.16 -33.50 23.99
N HIS A 366 -19.37 -32.95 24.01
CA HIS A 366 -20.44 -33.31 24.93
C HIS A 366 -21.72 -33.59 24.12
N ILE A 367 -22.36 -34.71 24.41
CA ILE A 367 -23.64 -35.08 23.78
C ILE A 367 -24.74 -34.70 24.75
N SER A 368 -25.61 -33.79 24.31
CA SER A 368 -26.79 -33.40 25.09
C SER A 368 -27.80 -34.53 25.17
N ARG A 369 -28.43 -34.69 26.33
CA ARG A 369 -29.43 -35.72 26.56
C ARG A 369 -30.72 -35.41 25.77
N PRO A 370 -31.43 -36.44 25.32
CA PRO A 370 -32.77 -36.26 24.77
C PRO A 370 -33.67 -35.53 25.78
N TYR A 371 -34.51 -34.61 25.28
CA TYR A 371 -35.51 -33.87 26.07
C TYR A 371 -34.97 -32.91 27.16
N GLN A 372 -33.67 -32.59 27.15
CA GLN A 372 -33.10 -31.53 28.01
C GLN A 372 -32.60 -30.36 27.15
N PRO A 373 -33.50 -29.43 26.74
CA PRO A 373 -33.13 -28.33 25.85
C PRO A 373 -32.18 -27.31 26.50
N GLU A 374 -32.04 -27.32 27.83
CA GLU A 374 -31.15 -26.42 28.58
C GLU A 374 -29.67 -26.77 28.42
N GLU A 375 -29.35 -28.04 28.13
CA GLU A 375 -27.95 -28.49 27.95
C GLU A 375 -27.34 -27.97 26.64
N ASN A 376 -28.16 -27.76 25.60
CA ASN A 376 -27.70 -27.23 24.32
C ASN A 376 -28.16 -25.77 24.12
N PRO A 377 -27.28 -24.77 24.39
CA PRO A 377 -27.61 -23.37 24.21
C PRO A 377 -27.85 -22.98 22.73
N ALA A 378 -27.47 -23.83 21.76
CA ALA A 378 -27.73 -23.58 20.35
C ALA A 378 -29.23 -23.47 20.03
N LYS A 379 -30.11 -24.21 20.72
CA LYS A 379 -31.56 -24.12 20.49
C LYS A 379 -32.10 -22.70 20.72
N GLY A 380 -31.64 -22.07 21.80
CA GLY A 380 -31.98 -20.68 22.11
C GLY A 380 -31.44 -19.70 21.06
N GLY A 381 -30.18 -19.88 20.65
CA GLY A 381 -29.55 -19.07 19.61
C GLY A 381 -30.24 -19.20 18.25
N ILE A 382 -30.56 -20.43 17.83
CA ILE A 382 -31.29 -20.68 16.57
C ILE A 382 -32.69 -20.06 16.60
N ARG A 383 -33.36 -20.05 17.75
CA ARG A 383 -34.64 -19.34 17.89
C ARG A 383 -34.48 -17.84 17.64
N GLU A 384 -33.45 -17.20 18.19
CA GLU A 384 -33.17 -15.78 17.92
C GLU A 384 -32.82 -15.53 16.45
N LEU A 385 -32.00 -16.41 15.87
CA LEU A 385 -31.62 -16.37 14.45
C LEU A 385 -32.87 -16.45 13.55
N LYS A 386 -33.75 -17.42 13.80
CA LYS A 386 -35.02 -17.57 13.06
C LYS A 386 -35.92 -16.35 13.20
N GLN A 387 -36.02 -15.76 14.39
CA GLN A 387 -36.80 -14.52 14.59
C GLN A 387 -36.28 -13.37 13.73
N ARG A 388 -34.95 -13.17 13.66
CA ARG A 388 -34.36 -12.12 12.80
C ARG A 388 -34.55 -12.42 11.31
N PHE A 389 -34.39 -13.69 10.92
CA PHE A 389 -34.63 -14.18 9.57
C PHE A 389 -36.07 -13.87 9.10
N TYR A 390 -37.09 -14.23 9.88
CA TYR A 390 -38.48 -13.96 9.52
C TYR A 390 -38.79 -12.46 9.45
N ARG A 391 -38.22 -11.65 10.36
CA ARG A 391 -38.37 -10.18 10.31
C ARG A 391 -37.83 -9.60 8.99
N LEU A 392 -36.68 -10.09 8.51
CA LEU A 392 -36.08 -9.62 7.26
C LEU A 392 -36.90 -10.05 6.04
N ILE A 393 -37.39 -11.29 6.02
CA ILE A 393 -38.27 -11.77 4.94
C ILE A 393 -39.52 -10.90 4.82
N VAL A 394 -40.18 -10.62 5.95
CA VAL A 394 -41.41 -9.81 5.97
C VAL A 394 -41.10 -8.36 5.57
N LYS A 395 -39.99 -7.78 6.06
CA LYS A 395 -39.61 -6.40 5.74
C LYS A 395 -39.36 -6.17 4.25
N HIS A 396 -38.68 -7.11 3.58
CA HIS A 396 -38.26 -6.97 2.19
C HIS A 396 -39.11 -7.78 1.20
N ALA A 397 -40.21 -8.40 1.66
CA ALA A 397 -41.09 -9.26 0.86
C ALA A 397 -40.32 -10.32 0.04
N ILE A 398 -39.30 -10.94 0.66
CA ILE A 398 -38.41 -11.89 -0.02
C ILE A 398 -39.13 -13.24 -0.20
N PRO A 399 -39.08 -13.86 -1.40
CA PRO A 399 -39.61 -15.21 -1.60
C PRO A 399 -38.96 -16.25 -0.68
N GLU A 400 -39.75 -17.14 -0.08
CA GLU A 400 -39.27 -18.13 0.89
C GLU A 400 -38.26 -19.14 0.32
N ARG A 401 -38.21 -19.31 -1.01
CA ARG A 401 -37.21 -20.17 -1.69
C ARG A 401 -35.79 -19.62 -1.64
N LEU A 402 -35.60 -18.34 -1.33
CA LEU A 402 -34.29 -17.69 -1.20
C LEU A 402 -33.72 -17.78 0.22
N TRP A 403 -34.29 -18.63 1.08
CA TRP A 403 -33.92 -18.68 2.50
C TRP A 403 -32.42 -18.89 2.76
N ASN A 404 -31.69 -19.63 1.91
CA ASN A 404 -30.23 -19.81 2.06
C ASN A 404 -29.49 -18.47 2.13
N PHE A 405 -29.72 -17.61 1.14
CA PHE A 405 -29.03 -16.32 1.02
C PHE A 405 -29.44 -15.35 2.14
N VAL A 406 -30.72 -15.39 2.53
CA VAL A 406 -31.22 -14.59 3.65
C VAL A 406 -30.59 -15.02 4.96
N LEU A 407 -30.47 -16.33 5.18
CA LEU A 407 -29.88 -16.88 6.39
C LEU A 407 -28.38 -16.54 6.48
N ASP A 408 -27.63 -16.68 5.39
CA ASP A 408 -26.21 -16.30 5.35
C ASP A 408 -26.04 -14.82 5.69
N ARG A 409 -26.85 -13.94 5.09
CA ARG A 409 -26.79 -12.52 5.41
C ARG A 409 -27.17 -12.21 6.86
N VAL A 410 -28.13 -12.93 7.44
CA VAL A 410 -28.50 -12.76 8.87
C VAL A 410 -27.31 -13.15 9.74
N VAL A 411 -26.67 -14.27 9.45
CA VAL A 411 -25.49 -14.76 10.18
C VAL A 411 -24.34 -13.77 10.09
N ASP A 412 -24.02 -13.31 8.89
CA ASP A 412 -22.97 -12.31 8.68
C ASP A 412 -23.27 -11.03 9.45
N THR A 413 -24.52 -10.56 9.38
CA THR A 413 -24.98 -9.36 10.10
C THR A 413 -24.85 -9.55 11.61
N MET A 414 -25.21 -10.73 12.15
CA MET A 414 -25.06 -11.01 13.58
C MET A 414 -23.60 -11.11 14.00
N ASN A 415 -22.74 -11.68 13.16
CA ASN A 415 -21.32 -11.83 13.42
C ASN A 415 -20.56 -10.51 13.41
N ILE A 416 -21.01 -9.52 12.63
CA ILE A 416 -20.39 -8.18 12.55
C ILE A 416 -21.03 -7.14 13.48
N THR A 417 -22.23 -7.39 14.02
CA THR A 417 -22.92 -6.42 14.89
C THR A 417 -22.42 -6.53 16.33
N ALA A 418 -22.13 -5.40 16.96
CA ALA A 418 -21.77 -5.34 18.38
C ALA A 418 -22.85 -5.96 19.28
N ASN A 419 -22.46 -6.90 20.12
CA ASN A 419 -23.35 -7.57 21.06
C ASN A 419 -22.98 -7.23 22.51
N TYR A 420 -23.98 -6.87 23.31
CA TYR A 420 -23.82 -6.56 24.74
C TYR A 420 -24.08 -7.78 25.64
N SER A 421 -23.98 -8.99 25.09
CA SER A 421 -24.00 -10.21 25.90
C SER A 421 -22.82 -10.20 26.87
N ARG A 422 -22.98 -10.81 28.05
CA ARG A 422 -21.91 -10.96 29.06
C ARG A 422 -20.60 -11.53 28.47
N TYR A 423 -20.70 -12.31 27.40
CA TYR A 423 -19.57 -12.96 26.74
C TYR A 423 -18.87 -12.08 25.69
N SER A 424 -19.47 -10.96 25.28
CA SER A 424 -18.98 -10.13 24.18
C SER A 424 -18.65 -8.70 24.61
N ASP A 425 -19.19 -8.24 25.74
CA ASP A 425 -18.86 -6.95 26.37
C ASP A 425 -18.85 -5.75 25.41
N GLY A 426 -19.82 -5.71 24.49
CA GLY A 426 -19.94 -4.65 23.49
C GLY A 426 -19.04 -4.81 22.26
N ARG A 427 -18.23 -5.87 22.19
CA ARG A 427 -17.44 -6.23 21.01
C ARG A 427 -18.23 -7.09 20.02
N VAL A 428 -17.63 -7.24 18.85
CA VAL A 428 -18.19 -7.98 17.73
C VAL A 428 -17.95 -9.49 17.93
N PRO A 429 -18.96 -10.37 17.76
CA PRO A 429 -18.80 -11.80 18.02
C PRO A 429 -17.68 -12.47 17.21
N LEU A 430 -17.44 -12.01 15.98
CA LEU A 430 -16.36 -12.51 15.14
C LEU A 430 -14.98 -12.16 15.71
N GLU A 431 -14.80 -10.92 16.18
CA GLU A 431 -13.56 -10.45 16.82
C GLU A 431 -13.25 -11.24 18.09
N VAL A 432 -14.27 -11.54 18.91
CA VAL A 432 -14.11 -12.30 20.16
C VAL A 432 -13.58 -13.72 19.90
N ILE A 433 -13.91 -14.32 18.76
CA ILE A 433 -13.55 -15.71 18.45
C ILE A 433 -12.23 -15.80 17.70
N THR A 434 -12.03 -14.96 16.68
CA THR A 434 -10.83 -15.01 15.84
C THR A 434 -9.71 -14.12 16.34
N GLY A 435 -10.01 -13.16 17.22
CA GLY A 435 -9.07 -12.10 17.63
C GLY A 435 -8.82 -11.05 16.53
N ILE A 436 -9.52 -11.14 15.39
CA ILE A 436 -9.33 -10.27 14.25
C ILE A 436 -10.52 -9.31 14.15
N THR A 437 -10.23 -8.01 14.13
CA THR A 437 -11.26 -6.97 13.97
C THR A 437 -11.86 -7.04 12.56
N PRO A 438 -13.19 -7.25 12.42
CA PRO A 438 -13.81 -7.39 11.11
C PRO A 438 -13.94 -6.06 10.37
N ASP A 439 -13.83 -6.14 9.04
CA ASP A 439 -14.09 -5.03 8.13
C ASP A 439 -15.54 -5.08 7.63
N ILE A 440 -16.29 -4.00 7.82
CA ILE A 440 -17.71 -3.93 7.46
C ILE A 440 -17.96 -3.27 6.09
N THR A 441 -16.92 -2.89 5.36
CA THR A 441 -17.08 -2.09 4.13
C THR A 441 -17.98 -2.75 3.09
N GLU A 442 -17.86 -4.06 2.89
CA GLU A 442 -18.69 -4.83 1.96
C GLU A 442 -20.19 -4.79 2.31
N TYR A 443 -20.50 -4.70 3.61
CA TYR A 443 -21.87 -4.67 4.13
C TYR A 443 -22.52 -3.29 4.00
N MET A 444 -21.72 -2.25 3.71
CA MET A 444 -22.16 -0.87 3.59
C MET A 444 -22.55 -0.44 2.18
N ASP A 445 -22.30 -1.26 1.15
CA ASP A 445 -22.60 -0.91 -0.23
C ASP A 445 -23.96 -1.45 -0.67
N PHE A 446 -24.26 -2.72 -0.36
CA PHE A 446 -25.46 -3.41 -0.86
C PHE A 446 -26.43 -3.81 0.26
N THR A 447 -27.72 -3.66 -0.02
CA THR A 447 -28.82 -4.28 0.74
C THR A 447 -29.14 -5.65 0.18
N ILE A 448 -29.68 -6.55 1.01
CA ILE A 448 -29.90 -7.95 0.62
C ILE A 448 -30.92 -8.11 -0.53
N TYR A 449 -31.94 -7.27 -0.53
CA TYR A 449 -33.07 -7.33 -1.45
C TYR A 449 -33.73 -5.94 -1.41
N GLY A 450 -33.76 -5.25 -2.56
CA GLY A 450 -34.21 -3.87 -2.67
C GLY A 450 -34.29 -3.44 -4.12
#